data_AF-A0AAW0B6G9-F1
#
_entry.id   AF-A0AAW0B6G9-F1
#
_cell.length_a   1.000
_cell.length_b   1.000
_cell.length_c   1.000
_cell.angle_alpha   90.00
_cell.angle_beta   90.00
_cell.angle_gamma   90.00
#
_symmetry.space_group_name_H-M   'P 1'
#
loop_
_entity.id
_entity.type
_entity.pdbx_description
1 polymer ?
#
loop_
_entity_poly.entity_id
_entity_poly.type
_entity_poly.pdbx_seq_one_letter_code
_entity_poly.pdbx_strand_id
1 'polypeptide(L)'
;FFRHVVRNRTVPFWSHPLLKPLNPELVMNPAPCAVELVSQRPADNAGDSDDEDGMYMGSEDEEMPCWTPAERQTFDERLTSLVGTLRDFADAMEYQRQFQDSRMLNTVEREGASLFRLAESCFSRERRANSTRGPQPSTWERSTANAMFYRTRPTRNDRET
;
A
#
# COMPACT_ATOMS: atom_id res chain seq x y z
N PHE A 1 20.66 14.61 -39.35
CA PHE A 1 21.65 13.69 -38.74
C PHE A 1 21.23 13.40 -37.32
N PHE A 2 20.90 12.14 -36.99
CA PHE A 2 20.62 11.75 -35.61
C PHE A 2 21.86 11.11 -35.00
N ARG A 3 22.25 11.57 -33.81
CA ARG A 3 23.40 11.09 -33.07
C ARG A 3 22.99 9.80 -32.35
N HIS A 4 23.59 8.68 -32.74
CA HIS A 4 23.36 7.39 -32.10
C HIS A 4 23.91 7.44 -30.67
N VAL A 5 23.05 7.30 -29.65
CA VAL A 5 23.47 7.29 -28.24
C VAL A 5 23.47 5.84 -27.76
N VAL A 6 24.66 5.28 -27.57
CA VAL A 6 24.85 3.95 -26.99
C VAL A 6 24.96 4.10 -25.47
N ARG A 7 24.02 3.50 -24.74
CA ARG A 7 24.06 3.48 -23.27
C ARG A 7 25.06 2.43 -22.80
N ASN A 8 26.24 2.87 -22.34
CA ASN A 8 27.15 2.01 -21.58
C ASN A 8 26.57 1.75 -20.19
N ARG A 9 26.12 0.51 -19.96
CA ARG A 9 25.73 -0.01 -18.64
C ARG A 9 26.90 -0.79 -18.05
N THR A 10 27.93 -0.08 -17.59
CA THR A 10 28.97 -0.70 -16.75
C THR A 10 28.52 -0.66 -15.29
N VAL A 11 28.53 -1.81 -14.64
CA VAL A 11 28.24 -1.99 -13.21
C VAL A 11 29.35 -1.40 -12.32
N PRO A 12 29.05 -0.99 -11.07
CA PRO A 12 27.91 -0.22 -10.60
C PRO A 12 28.19 1.29 -10.68
N PHE A 13 27.15 2.09 -10.87
CA PHE A 13 27.24 3.54 -11.01
C PHE A 13 27.59 4.27 -9.71
N TRP A 14 27.60 3.57 -8.56
CA TRP A 14 27.90 4.14 -7.24
C TRP A 14 28.90 3.26 -6.49
N SER A 15 30.10 3.79 -6.26
CA SER A 15 31.11 3.24 -5.36
C SER A 15 31.46 4.30 -4.32
N HIS A 16 31.26 4.00 -3.04
CA HIS A 16 31.61 4.91 -1.94
C HIS A 16 32.81 4.30 -1.17
N PRO A 17 33.86 5.08 -0.84
CA PRO A 17 35.10 4.56 -0.26
C PRO A 17 34.93 3.87 1.11
N LEU A 18 33.80 4.07 1.79
CA LEU A 18 33.50 3.43 3.08
C LEU A 18 32.59 2.20 2.99
N LEU A 19 32.07 1.83 1.81
CA LEU A 19 31.21 0.67 1.67
C LEU A 19 32.04 -0.59 1.42
N LYS A 20 31.95 -1.56 2.34
CA LYS A 20 32.53 -2.90 2.18
C LYS A 20 31.43 -3.84 1.66
N PRO A 21 31.65 -4.56 0.55
CA PRO A 21 30.70 -5.56 0.08
C PRO A 21 30.58 -6.69 1.12
N LEU A 22 29.34 -7.09 1.42
CA LEU A 22 29.03 -8.08 2.45
C LEU A 22 29.43 -9.51 2.07
N ASN A 23 29.76 -9.78 0.81
CA ASN A 23 30.22 -11.09 0.32
C ASN A 23 31.35 -10.92 -0.72
N PRO A 24 32.62 -11.13 -0.35
CA PRO A 24 33.76 -11.00 -1.28
C PRO A 24 33.88 -12.17 -2.27
N GLU A 25 33.17 -13.28 -2.07
CA GLU A 25 33.39 -14.51 -2.87
C GLU A 25 32.60 -14.59 -4.20
N LEU A 26 31.70 -13.64 -4.48
CA LEU A 26 30.91 -13.67 -5.73
C LEU A 26 31.52 -12.83 -6.87
N VAL A 27 32.72 -12.26 -6.68
CA VAL A 27 33.38 -11.43 -7.69
C VAL A 27 34.50 -12.19 -8.38
N MET A 28 34.21 -13.37 -8.96
CA MET A 28 34.98 -13.95 -10.06
C MET A 28 34.19 -15.08 -10.73
N ASN A 29 33.22 -14.72 -11.59
CA ASN A 29 32.89 -15.44 -12.83
C ASN A 29 31.70 -14.77 -13.55
N PRO A 30 31.86 -14.27 -14.80
CA PRO A 30 30.73 -13.91 -15.64
C PRO A 30 30.25 -15.16 -16.38
N ALA A 31 29.27 -15.87 -15.81
CA ALA A 31 28.50 -16.88 -16.51
C ALA A 31 27.00 -16.60 -16.31
N PRO A 32 26.15 -16.86 -17.32
CA PRO A 32 24.76 -16.40 -17.32
C PRO A 32 23.94 -17.06 -16.22
N CYS A 33 23.12 -16.26 -15.54
CA CYS A 33 22.15 -16.67 -14.52
C CYS A 33 21.25 -17.81 -15.03
N ALA A 34 21.59 -19.06 -14.67
CA ALA A 34 20.59 -20.08 -14.43
C ALA A 34 20.25 -20.00 -12.94
N VAL A 35 19.03 -19.54 -12.64
CA VAL A 35 18.50 -19.50 -11.28
C VAL A 35 18.03 -20.91 -10.94
N GLU A 36 18.92 -21.76 -10.42
CA GLU A 36 18.50 -23.01 -9.78
C GLU A 36 17.96 -22.70 -8.37
N LEU A 37 16.64 -22.68 -8.29
CA LEU A 37 15.87 -22.59 -7.06
C LEU A 37 15.97 -23.94 -6.32
N VAL A 38 16.97 -24.08 -5.44
CA VAL A 38 17.05 -25.23 -4.53
C VAL A 38 16.09 -25.02 -3.37
N SER A 39 14.85 -25.48 -3.57
CA SER A 39 13.87 -25.73 -2.51
C SER A 39 14.11 -27.14 -1.96
N GLN A 40 14.66 -27.25 -0.75
CA GLN A 40 14.73 -28.51 -0.01
C GLN A 40 13.76 -28.46 1.17
N ARG A 41 12.61 -29.13 1.00
CA ARG A 41 11.77 -29.68 2.08
C ARG A 41 11.89 -31.20 1.99
N PRO A 42 12.13 -31.94 3.09
CA PRO A 42 11.98 -33.38 3.07
C PRO A 42 10.49 -33.76 3.11
N ALA A 43 10.19 -34.76 2.29
CA ALA A 43 9.01 -35.61 2.28
C ALA A 43 8.78 -36.25 3.68
N ASP A 44 7.59 -36.67 4.09
CA ASP A 44 6.82 -37.80 3.53
C ASP A 44 5.34 -37.69 3.93
N ASN A 45 4.40 -37.96 3.01
CA ASN A 45 3.43 -39.05 3.20
C ASN A 45 2.68 -39.33 1.90
N ALA A 46 2.64 -40.61 1.54
CA ALA A 46 2.03 -41.17 0.35
C ALA A 46 0.51 -41.38 0.51
N GLY A 47 -0.18 -41.37 -0.63
CA GLY A 47 -1.61 -41.67 -0.80
C GLY A 47 -2.07 -41.00 -2.10
N ASP A 48 -1.71 -41.53 -3.27
CA ASP A 48 -2.41 -42.64 -3.94
C ASP A 48 -3.91 -42.39 -4.07
N SER A 49 -4.29 -41.84 -5.23
CA SER A 49 -5.59 -42.02 -5.88
C SER A 49 -5.43 -41.54 -7.31
N ASP A 50 -5.15 -42.50 -8.20
CA ASP A 50 -5.49 -42.42 -9.62
C ASP A 50 -6.99 -42.13 -9.73
N ASP A 51 -7.36 -41.07 -10.45
CA ASP A 51 -8.59 -41.07 -11.23
C ASP A 51 -8.50 -40.06 -12.38
N GLU A 52 -8.96 -40.57 -13.52
CA GLU A 52 -8.96 -40.03 -14.86
C GLU A 52 -9.75 -38.72 -14.95
N ASP A 53 -9.34 -37.80 -15.81
CA ASP A 53 -9.92 -37.70 -17.17
C ASP A 53 -9.54 -36.38 -17.83
N GLY A 54 -9.16 -36.49 -19.10
CA GLY A 54 -8.87 -35.34 -19.95
C GLY A 54 -10.15 -34.61 -20.35
N MET A 55 -10.19 -33.30 -20.13
CA MET A 55 -11.01 -32.40 -20.93
C MET A 55 -10.16 -31.27 -21.49
N TYR A 56 -10.08 -31.32 -22.82
CA TYR A 56 -9.35 -30.49 -23.74
C TYR A 56 -10.09 -29.16 -23.96
N MET A 57 -9.32 -28.06 -23.95
CA MET A 57 -9.50 -26.83 -24.73
C MET A 57 -10.87 -26.13 -24.64
N GLY A 58 -11.00 -25.25 -23.64
CA GLY A 58 -11.68 -23.98 -23.82
C GLY A 58 -10.63 -22.87 -23.76
N SER A 59 -10.15 -22.40 -24.91
CA SER A 59 -9.51 -21.10 -25.00
C SER A 59 -10.59 -20.04 -24.78
N GLU A 60 -10.94 -19.83 -23.52
CA GLU A 60 -11.64 -18.63 -23.11
C GLU A 60 -10.64 -17.52 -23.33
N ASP A 61 -10.88 -16.72 -24.39
CA ASP A 61 -10.28 -15.41 -24.57
C ASP A 61 -10.10 -14.82 -23.17
N GLU A 62 -8.84 -14.53 -22.81
CA GLU A 62 -8.55 -13.75 -21.62
C GLU A 62 -9.33 -12.45 -21.77
N GLU A 63 -10.52 -12.41 -21.15
CA GLU A 63 -11.34 -11.23 -21.04
C GLU A 63 -10.47 -10.21 -20.31
N MET A 64 -9.78 -9.41 -21.11
CA MET A 64 -9.05 -8.23 -20.69
C MET A 64 -9.92 -7.56 -19.64
N PRO A 65 -9.45 -7.42 -18.37
CA PRO A 65 -10.29 -7.00 -17.26
C PRO A 65 -11.04 -5.76 -17.71
N CYS A 66 -12.34 -5.94 -18.00
CA CYS A 66 -13.16 -4.88 -18.54
C CYS A 66 -13.29 -3.92 -17.39
N TRP A 67 -12.46 -2.88 -17.41
CA TRP A 67 -12.38 -1.90 -16.33
C TRP A 67 -13.80 -1.47 -16.03
N THR A 68 -14.29 -1.87 -14.86
CA THR A 68 -15.71 -1.71 -14.55
C THR A 68 -16.02 -0.21 -14.69
N PRO A 69 -17.21 0.21 -15.13
CA PRO A 69 -17.52 1.64 -15.29
C PRO A 69 -17.22 2.48 -14.04
N ALA A 70 -17.18 1.86 -12.86
CA ALA A 70 -16.73 2.46 -11.60
C ALA A 70 -15.27 2.93 -11.60
N GLU A 71 -14.39 2.35 -12.43
CA GLU A 71 -12.99 2.73 -12.56
C GLU A 71 -12.76 3.90 -13.52
N ARG A 72 -13.81 4.37 -14.21
CA ARG A 72 -13.76 5.59 -15.04
C ARG A 72 -13.99 6.87 -14.25
N GLN A 73 -14.24 6.78 -12.94
CA GLN A 73 -14.43 7.96 -12.10
C GLN A 73 -13.12 8.71 -11.94
N THR A 74 -13.20 10.04 -11.96
CA THR A 74 -12.03 10.86 -11.60
C THR A 74 -11.70 10.65 -10.11
N PHE A 75 -10.44 10.88 -9.74
CA PHE A 75 -10.02 10.81 -8.34
C PHE A 75 -10.90 11.70 -7.44
N ASP A 76 -11.25 12.90 -7.92
CA ASP A 76 -12.05 13.87 -7.19
C ASP A 76 -13.50 13.41 -7.00
N GLU A 77 -14.11 12.80 -8.01
CA GLU A 77 -15.45 12.21 -7.89
C GLU A 77 -15.48 11.10 -6.85
N ARG A 78 -14.52 10.17 -6.93
CA ARG A 78 -14.42 9.04 -6.00
C ARG A 78 -14.19 9.53 -4.57
N LEU A 79 -13.27 10.47 -4.38
CA LEU A 79 -12.99 11.03 -3.05
C LEU A 79 -14.20 11.80 -2.51
N THR A 80 -14.87 12.58 -3.35
CA THR A 80 -16.09 13.33 -2.98
C THR A 80 -17.21 12.38 -2.57
N SER A 81 -17.41 11.30 -3.32
CA SER A 81 -18.39 10.26 -3.00
C SER A 81 -18.10 9.61 -1.65
N LEU A 82 -16.84 9.20 -1.40
CA LEU A 82 -16.43 8.63 -0.10
C LEU A 82 -16.65 9.59 1.06
N VAL A 83 -16.34 10.87 0.89
CA VAL A 83 -16.58 11.90 1.92
C VAL A 83 -18.08 12.07 2.17
N GLY A 84 -18.91 12.02 1.12
CA GLY A 84 -20.37 12.02 1.25
C GLY A 84 -20.87 10.85 2.09
N THR A 85 -20.47 9.62 1.73
CA THR A 85 -20.84 8.41 2.48
C THR A 85 -20.43 8.47 3.96
N LEU A 86 -19.24 8.99 4.26
CA LEU A 86 -18.79 9.14 5.66
C LEU A 86 -19.61 10.18 6.45
N ARG A 87 -20.10 11.24 5.80
CA ARG A 87 -20.99 12.23 6.43
C ARG A 87 -22.37 11.64 6.69
N ASP A 88 -22.98 11.02 5.70
CA ASP A 88 -24.29 10.38 5.84
C ASP A 88 -24.26 9.29 6.91
N PHE A 89 -23.16 8.52 6.97
CA PHE A 89 -22.94 7.53 8.02
C PHE A 89 -22.82 8.16 9.41
N ALA A 90 -22.09 9.28 9.54
CA ALA A 90 -21.98 10.00 10.81
C ALA A 90 -23.35 10.50 11.29
N ASP A 91 -24.14 11.11 10.39
CA ASP A 91 -25.50 11.57 10.68
C ASP A 91 -26.41 10.41 11.12
N ALA A 92 -26.29 9.25 10.46
CA ALA A 92 -27.01 8.04 10.87
C ALA A 92 -26.58 7.54 12.26
N MET A 93 -25.29 7.63 12.61
CA MET A 93 -24.81 7.27 13.96
C MET A 93 -25.34 8.23 15.04
N GLU A 94 -25.47 9.52 14.73
CA GLU A 94 -26.09 10.49 15.64
C GLU A 94 -27.55 10.15 15.92
N TYR A 95 -28.30 9.71 14.90
CA TYR A 95 -29.65 9.19 15.09
C TYR A 95 -29.66 7.92 15.95
N GLN A 96 -28.76 6.96 15.66
CA GLN A 96 -28.67 5.71 16.41
C GLN A 96 -28.36 5.88 17.90
N ARG A 97 -27.68 6.97 18.28
CA ARG A 97 -27.37 7.30 19.67
C ARG A 97 -28.60 7.34 20.58
N GLN A 98 -29.79 7.66 20.04
CA GLN A 98 -31.03 7.72 20.80
C GLN A 98 -31.48 6.36 21.36
N PHE A 99 -31.10 5.26 20.69
CA PHE A 99 -31.48 3.90 21.08
C PHE A 99 -30.52 3.26 22.09
N GLN A 100 -29.33 3.84 22.30
CA GLN A 100 -28.29 3.34 23.22
C GLN A 100 -27.96 1.84 23.03
N ASP A 101 -28.02 1.34 21.77
CA ASP A 101 -27.74 -0.06 21.48
C ASP A 101 -26.22 -0.35 21.52
N SER A 102 -25.80 -1.11 22.53
CA SER A 102 -24.40 -1.51 22.70
C SER A 102 -23.90 -2.48 21.63
N ARG A 103 -24.80 -3.26 20.99
CA ARG A 103 -24.42 -4.18 19.91
C ARG A 103 -24.02 -3.42 18.66
N MET A 104 -24.76 -2.37 18.34
CA MET A 104 -24.43 -1.48 17.24
C MET A 104 -23.09 -0.78 17.48
N LEU A 105 -22.87 -0.26 18.70
CA LEU A 105 -21.59 0.34 19.07
C LEU A 105 -20.42 -0.64 18.90
N ASN A 106 -20.53 -1.86 19.44
CA ASN A 106 -19.49 -2.89 19.29
C ASN A 106 -19.21 -3.24 17.81
N THR A 107 -20.24 -3.22 16.97
CA THR A 107 -20.09 -3.46 15.53
C THR A 107 -19.31 -2.33 14.87
N VAL A 108 -19.65 -1.08 15.15
CA VAL A 108 -18.94 0.10 14.62
C VAL A 108 -17.48 0.13 15.11
N GLU A 109 -17.24 -0.17 16.38
CA GLU A 109 -15.88 -0.22 16.93
C GLU A 109 -15.04 -1.33 16.29
N ARG A 110 -15.61 -2.52 16.09
CA ARG A 110 -14.91 -3.66 15.50
C ARG A 110 -14.61 -3.43 14.01
N GLU A 111 -15.64 -3.10 13.23
CA GLU A 111 -15.50 -2.96 11.77
C GLU A 111 -14.81 -1.63 11.39
N GLY A 112 -15.00 -0.56 12.18
CA GLY A 112 -14.41 0.76 11.95
C GLY A 112 -13.01 0.97 12.51
N ALA A 113 -12.47 0.01 13.27
CA ALA A 113 -11.19 0.17 14.00
C ALA A 113 -10.03 0.65 13.10
N SER A 114 -9.90 0.10 11.89
CA SER A 114 -8.83 0.45 10.95
C SER A 114 -8.99 1.89 10.43
N LEU A 115 -10.22 2.29 10.12
CA LEU A 115 -10.55 3.64 9.67
C LEU A 115 -10.27 4.66 10.78
N PHE A 116 -10.67 4.38 12.02
CA PHE A 116 -10.42 5.27 13.16
C PHE A 116 -8.92 5.44 13.43
N ARG A 117 -8.13 4.35 13.41
CA ARG A 117 -6.66 4.43 13.55
C ARG A 117 -6.01 5.26 12.45
N LEU A 118 -6.51 5.17 11.22
CA LEU A 118 -6.05 6.01 10.11
C LEU A 118 -6.39 7.48 10.36
N ALA A 119 -7.64 7.77 10.74
CA ALA A 119 -8.09 9.14 11.05
C ALA A 119 -7.28 9.76 12.21
N GLU A 120 -7.05 9.01 13.28
CA GLU A 120 -6.21 9.43 14.41
C GLU A 120 -4.77 9.74 13.98
N SER A 121 -4.21 8.91 13.10
CA SER A 121 -2.87 9.12 12.55
C SER A 121 -2.81 10.42 11.71
N CYS A 122 -3.83 10.69 10.90
CA CYS A 122 -3.98 11.93 10.14
C CYS A 122 -4.10 13.16 11.06
N PHE A 123 -4.97 13.09 12.10
CA PHE A 123 -5.14 14.19 13.05
C PHE A 123 -3.92 14.41 13.95
N SER A 124 -3.21 13.35 14.33
CA SER A 124 -1.95 13.44 15.06
C SER A 124 -0.91 14.18 14.22
N ARG A 125 -0.78 13.82 12.94
CA ARG A 125 0.10 14.53 12.00
C ARG A 125 -0.29 16.00 11.86
N GLU A 126 -1.58 16.31 11.74
CA GLU A 126 -2.07 17.68 11.65
C GLU A 126 -1.78 18.51 12.91
N ARG A 127 -2.06 17.96 14.10
CA ARG A 127 -1.75 18.63 15.37
C ARG A 127 -0.27 18.92 15.52
N ARG A 128 0.60 17.99 15.09
CA ARG A 128 2.06 18.19 15.12
C ARG A 128 2.50 19.27 14.13
N ALA A 129 1.98 19.25 12.90
CA ALA A 129 2.30 20.27 11.90
C ALA A 129 1.86 21.68 12.33
N ASN A 130 0.73 21.78 13.04
CA ASN A 130 0.23 23.04 13.57
C ASN A 130 0.89 23.46 14.89
N SER A 131 1.69 22.59 15.52
CA SER A 131 2.38 22.89 16.76
C SER A 131 3.81 23.32 16.49
N THR A 132 4.12 24.60 16.73
CA THR A 132 5.47 25.17 16.61
C THR A 132 6.42 24.74 17.73
N ARG A 133 5.95 23.97 18.73
CA ARG A 133 6.71 23.61 19.94
C ARG A 133 7.10 22.14 20.05
N GLY A 134 6.91 21.35 18.99
CA GLY A 134 7.26 19.92 18.98
C GLY A 134 8.62 19.63 18.34
N PRO A 135 9.32 18.56 18.76
CA PRO A 135 10.43 18.02 17.98
C PRO A 135 9.93 17.62 16.57
N GLN A 136 10.72 17.91 15.54
CA GLN A 136 10.35 17.53 14.18
C GLN A 136 10.24 16.00 14.08
N PRO A 137 9.14 15.47 13.55
CA PRO A 137 8.95 14.02 13.47
C PRO A 137 9.98 13.42 12.53
N SER A 138 10.54 12.27 12.92
CA SER A 138 11.36 11.46 12.02
C SER A 138 10.49 10.98 10.86
N THR A 139 11.00 11.09 9.65
CA THR A 139 10.34 10.61 8.42
C THR A 139 10.06 9.11 8.42
N TRP A 140 10.66 8.36 9.34
CA TRP A 140 10.60 6.89 9.42
C TRP A 140 9.88 6.36 10.66
N GLU A 141 9.15 7.20 11.39
CA GLU A 141 8.41 6.74 12.57
C GLU A 141 7.27 5.79 12.13
N ARG A 142 7.15 4.60 12.76
CA ARG A 142 6.06 3.66 12.43
C ARG A 142 4.67 4.27 12.61
N SER A 143 4.54 5.24 13.53
CA SER A 143 3.30 5.97 13.80
C SER A 143 2.88 6.90 12.66
N THR A 144 3.80 7.31 11.78
CA THR A 144 3.51 8.19 10.63
C THR A 144 3.34 7.43 9.31
N ALA A 145 3.65 6.13 9.26
CA ALA A 145 3.57 5.30 8.05
C ALA A 145 2.18 5.36 7.38
N ASN A 146 1.10 5.24 8.17
CA ASN A 146 -0.27 5.22 7.65
C ASN A 146 -0.73 6.59 7.14
N ALA A 147 -0.11 7.67 7.62
CA ALA A 147 -0.48 9.04 7.28
C ALA A 147 0.55 9.71 6.37
N MET A 148 1.49 8.98 5.73
CA MET A 148 2.58 9.57 4.92
C MET A 148 2.09 10.44 3.76
N PHE A 149 0.96 10.07 3.14
CA PHE A 149 0.38 10.82 2.01
C PHE A 149 -0.64 11.89 2.45
N TYR A 150 -0.95 11.99 3.74
CA TYR A 150 -1.86 13.00 4.26
C TYR A 150 -1.23 14.40 4.17
N ARG A 151 -1.92 15.32 3.49
CA ARG A 151 -1.55 16.74 3.45
C ARG A 151 -2.36 17.49 4.51
N THR A 152 -1.68 18.25 5.36
CA THR A 152 -2.31 19.02 6.43
C THR A 152 -3.09 20.20 5.87
N ARG A 153 -4.19 20.56 6.52
CA ARG A 153 -4.96 21.74 6.14
C ARG A 153 -4.17 23.01 6.52
N PRO A 154 -4.28 24.10 5.73
CA PRO A 154 -3.68 25.38 6.10
C PRO A 154 -4.15 25.81 7.49
N THR A 155 -3.24 26.39 8.29
CA THR A 155 -3.63 26.93 9.59
C THR A 155 -4.54 28.15 9.40
N ARG A 156 -5.25 28.55 10.45
CA ARG A 156 -6.06 29.77 10.39
C ARG A 156 -5.22 31.00 10.08
N ASN A 157 -3.99 31.06 10.61
CA ASN A 157 -3.07 32.16 10.36
C ASN A 157 -2.62 32.23 8.90
N ASP A 158 -2.41 31.09 8.24
CA ASP A 158 -2.01 31.04 6.82
C ASP A 158 -3.13 31.45 5.86
N ARG A 159 -4.39 31.46 6.32
CA ARG A 159 -5.55 31.84 5.50
C ARG A 159 -5.81 33.34 5.48
N GLU A 160 -5.23 34.08 6.42
CA GLU A 160 -5.46 35.52 6.60
C GLU A 160 -4.36 36.39 5.93
N THR A 161 -3.30 35.76 5.39
CA THR A 161 -2.19 36.38 4.65
C THR A 161 -2.28 36.10 3.15
#